data_AF-D2RX18-F1
#
_entry.id   AF-D2RX18-F1
#
_cell.length_a   1.000
_cell.length_b   1.000
_cell.length_c   1.000
_cell.angle_alpha   90.00
_cell.angle_beta   90.00
_cell.angle_gamma   90.00
#
_symmetry.space_group_name_H-M   'P 1'
#
loop_
_entity.id
_entity.type
_entity.pdbx_description
1 polymer ?
#
loop_
_entity_poly.entity_id
_entity_poly.type
_entity_poly.pdbx_seq_one_letter_code
_entity_poly.pdbx_strand_id
1 'polypeptide(L)'
;MDVTDDGNRFLPAWAVDYNYKIDLEAICYRTRKQDTENGTGDGGVEKTKEAEFRVHNHGKEDVKVGWTVNSDKQGGKANVDAKDSDSFRVTVLDDQKTSVTVTYEGEAVDTEKADTDTECTDDCDDT
;
A
#
# COMPACT_ATOMS: atom_id res chain seq x y z
N MET A 1 1.17 -28.95 -11.97
CA MET A 1 1.16 -27.85 -12.96
C MET A 1 0.93 -26.64 -12.09
N ASP A 2 2.01 -26.04 -11.63
CA ASP A 2 1.96 -24.88 -10.74
C ASP A 2 2.98 -23.90 -11.27
N VAL A 3 2.46 -22.98 -12.08
CA VAL A 3 3.10 -21.70 -12.30
C VAL A 3 2.19 -20.74 -11.53
N THR A 4 2.54 -20.47 -10.28
CA THR A 4 2.15 -19.22 -9.65
C THR A 4 2.80 -18.12 -10.48
N ASP A 5 1.99 -17.50 -11.34
CA ASP A 5 2.38 -16.39 -12.21
C ASP A 5 2.72 -15.20 -11.30
N ASP A 6 4.01 -15.06 -11.03
CA ASP A 6 4.65 -13.89 -10.47
C ASP A 6 4.28 -12.65 -11.29
N GLY A 7 3.47 -11.76 -10.70
CA GLY A 7 3.56 -10.31 -10.94
C GLY A 7 3.63 -9.85 -12.40
N ASN A 8 2.84 -10.42 -13.31
CA ASN A 8 2.84 -9.98 -14.70
C ASN A 8 2.10 -8.62 -14.81
N ARG A 9 2.84 -7.53 -14.56
CA ARG A 9 2.45 -6.12 -14.79
C ARG A 9 2.24 -5.92 -16.30
N PHE A 10 1.08 -6.31 -16.79
CA PHE A 10 0.62 -5.98 -18.14
C PHE A 10 0.26 -4.49 -18.21
N LEU A 11 1.24 -3.64 -18.49
CA LEU A 11 0.97 -2.27 -18.90
C LEU A 11 0.44 -2.27 -20.35
N PRO A 12 -0.64 -1.53 -20.66
CA PRO A 12 -1.20 -1.48 -22.00
C PRO A 12 -0.25 -0.80 -22.99
N ALA A 13 -0.30 -1.23 -24.26
CA ALA A 13 0.63 -0.88 -25.35
C ALA A 13 0.71 0.61 -25.76
N TRP A 14 0.00 1.52 -25.08
CA TRP A 14 0.18 2.96 -25.22
C TRP A 14 1.17 3.55 -24.18
N ALA A 15 1.65 2.74 -23.22
CA ALA A 15 2.68 3.09 -22.24
C ALA A 15 4.09 3.14 -22.85
N VAL A 16 4.23 3.72 -24.04
CA VAL A 16 5.51 3.89 -24.72
C VAL A 16 6.10 5.24 -24.28
N ASP A 17 7.20 5.16 -23.52
CA ASP A 17 8.17 6.23 -23.19
C ASP A 17 7.86 7.29 -22.12
N TYR A 18 6.96 7.06 -21.16
CA TYR A 18 6.95 7.89 -19.95
C TYR A 18 7.80 7.26 -18.84
N ASN A 19 8.86 7.98 -18.51
CA ASN A 19 9.72 7.91 -17.34
C ASN A 19 8.90 7.73 -16.04
N TYR A 20 8.43 6.52 -15.74
CA TYR A 20 7.75 6.22 -14.47
C TYR A 20 8.80 6.24 -13.36
N LYS A 21 9.14 7.46 -12.95
CA LYS A 21 9.94 7.76 -11.76
C LYS A 21 9.24 7.29 -10.50
N ILE A 22 7.92 7.05 -10.55
CA ILE A 22 7.11 6.70 -9.41
C ILE A 22 6.57 5.29 -9.58
N ASP A 23 6.81 4.45 -8.58
CA ASP A 23 6.20 3.13 -8.44
C ASP A 23 5.71 2.94 -7.00
N LEU A 24 4.84 1.95 -6.85
CA LEU A 24 4.23 1.56 -5.60
C LEU A 24 4.61 0.11 -5.28
N GLU A 25 5.07 -0.11 -4.06
CA GLU A 25 5.41 -1.42 -3.52
C GLU A 25 4.52 -1.72 -2.31
N ALA A 26 3.98 -2.94 -2.25
CA ALA A 26 3.35 -3.46 -1.03
C ALA A 26 4.43 -4.14 -0.18
N ILE A 27 4.53 -3.75 1.09
CA ILE A 27 5.65 -4.16 1.96
C ILE A 27 5.24 -5.33 2.84
N CYS A 28 4.18 -5.14 3.63
CA CYS A 28 3.72 -6.09 4.62
C CYS A 28 2.36 -5.68 5.19
N TYR A 29 1.73 -6.55 5.98
CA TYR A 29 0.59 -6.20 6.81
C TYR A 29 0.90 -6.33 8.30
N ARG A 30 0.12 -5.64 9.12
CA ARG A 30 0.05 -5.91 10.55
C ARG A 30 -1.39 -5.99 11.00
N THR A 31 -1.62 -6.73 12.08
CA THR A 31 -2.93 -6.79 12.73
C THR A 31 -2.92 -5.94 13.99
N ARG A 32 -3.70 -4.86 14.01
CA ARG A 32 -3.91 -4.06 15.22
C ARG A 32 -5.11 -4.60 16.00
N LYS A 33 -4.92 -4.76 17.30
CA LYS A 33 -6.03 -4.96 18.24
C LYS A 33 -6.60 -3.58 18.55
N GLN A 34 -7.88 -3.39 18.27
CA GLN A 34 -8.58 -2.25 18.81
C GLN A 34 -9.14 -2.67 20.17
N ASP A 35 -8.54 -2.17 21.24
CA ASP A 35 -9.11 -2.33 22.57
C ASP A 35 -10.40 -1.50 22.61
N THR A 36 -11.55 -2.15 22.43
CA THR A 36 -12.84 -1.55 22.72
C THR A 36 -12.96 -1.42 24.24
N GLU A 37 -12.39 -0.34 24.80
CA GLU A 37 -12.64 0.05 26.18
C GLU A 37 -14.08 0.57 26.31
N ASN A 38 -15.06 -0.33 26.21
CA ASN A 38 -16.36 -0.08 26.81
C ASN A 38 -17.12 -1.39 27.08
N GLY A 39 -17.00 -1.85 28.32
CA GLY A 39 -18.07 -2.37 29.16
C GLY A 39 -19.05 -3.41 28.58
N THR A 40 -18.92 -4.62 29.13
CA THR A 40 -20.01 -5.61 29.31
C THR A 40 -20.45 -6.38 28.06
N GLY A 41 -19.87 -7.57 27.89
CA GLY A 41 -20.46 -8.67 27.13
C GLY A 41 -19.60 -9.13 25.97
N ASP A 42 -19.09 -10.38 26.08
CA ASP A 42 -18.37 -11.16 25.07
C ASP A 42 -17.17 -10.44 24.42
N GLY A 43 -15.97 -10.72 24.94
CA GLY A 43 -14.69 -10.09 24.58
C GLY A 43 -14.22 -10.40 23.14
N GLY A 44 -14.93 -9.87 22.15
CA GLY A 44 -14.47 -9.77 20.77
C GLY A 44 -13.46 -8.64 20.68
N VAL A 45 -12.17 -8.97 20.61
CA VAL A 45 -11.16 -8.02 20.18
C VAL A 45 -11.41 -7.77 18.69
N GLU A 46 -11.88 -6.58 18.32
CA GLU A 46 -11.93 -6.18 16.92
C GLU A 46 -10.49 -6.05 16.42
N LYS A 47 -10.17 -6.83 15.39
CA LYS A 47 -8.84 -6.87 14.79
C LYS A 47 -8.92 -6.21 13.43
N THR A 48 -8.16 -5.15 13.26
CA THR A 48 -8.05 -4.44 11.98
C THR A 48 -6.72 -4.82 11.33
N LYS A 49 -6.77 -5.28 10.08
CA LYS A 49 -5.57 -5.47 9.27
C LYS A 49 -5.21 -4.15 8.60
N GLU A 50 -3.96 -3.71 8.74
CA GLU A 50 -3.40 -2.58 8.02
C GLU A 50 -2.30 -3.10 7.10
N ALA A 51 -2.33 -2.71 5.82
CA ALA A 51 -1.26 -2.98 4.87
C ALA A 51 -0.38 -1.73 4.72
N GLU A 52 0.94 -1.95 4.68
CA GLU A 52 1.93 -0.93 4.43
C GLU A 52 2.34 -0.92 2.96
N PHE A 53 2.35 0.29 2.42
CA PHE A 53 2.77 0.56 1.05
C PHE A 53 3.89 1.58 1.06
N ARG A 54 4.81 1.45 0.12
CA ARG A 54 5.92 2.36 -0.10
C ARG A 54 5.84 2.92 -1.51
N VAL A 55 5.79 4.24 -1.62
CA VAL A 55 5.96 4.94 -2.90
C VAL A 55 7.43 5.22 -3.08
N HIS A 56 7.99 4.82 -4.21
CA HIS A 56 9.36 5.19 -4.59
C HIS A 56 9.34 6.34 -5.58
N ASN A 57 10.28 7.27 -5.44
CA ASN A 57 10.54 8.33 -6.41
C ASN A 57 11.96 8.21 -6.93
N HIS A 58 12.14 7.55 -8.06
CA HIS A 58 13.39 7.47 -8.82
C HIS A 58 13.75 8.76 -9.57
N GLY A 59 12.91 9.79 -9.48
CA GLY A 59 13.13 11.11 -10.04
C GLY A 59 14.28 11.88 -9.37
N LYS A 60 14.70 12.96 -10.00
CA LYS A 60 15.72 13.88 -9.46
C LYS A 60 15.10 15.10 -8.76
N GLU A 61 13.78 15.13 -8.65
CA GLU A 61 12.99 16.23 -8.11
C GLU A 61 11.98 15.67 -7.13
N ASP A 62 11.65 16.45 -6.12
CA ASP A 62 10.64 16.09 -5.13
C ASP A 62 9.26 16.10 -5.82
N VAL A 63 8.46 15.09 -5.51
CA VAL A 63 7.13 14.95 -6.10
C VAL A 63 6.06 14.96 -5.03
N LYS A 64 4.86 15.36 -5.44
CA LYS A 64 3.65 15.17 -4.64
C LYS A 64 2.72 14.23 -5.36
N VAL A 65 2.46 13.10 -4.72
CA VAL A 65 1.55 12.07 -5.24
C VAL A 65 0.26 12.03 -4.41
N GLY A 66 -0.84 11.67 -5.06
CA GLY A 66 -2.04 11.19 -4.38
C GLY A 66 -2.04 9.67 -4.32
N TRP A 67 -2.74 9.10 -3.35
CA TRP A 67 -3.03 7.67 -3.31
C TRP A 67 -4.47 7.43 -2.88
N THR A 68 -5.08 6.37 -3.39
CA THR A 68 -6.47 5.98 -3.09
C THR A 68 -6.61 4.47 -3.01
N VAL A 69 -7.39 3.98 -2.04
CA VAL A 69 -7.76 2.56 -1.94
C VAL A 69 -8.94 2.29 -2.86
N ASN A 70 -8.79 1.33 -3.78
CA ASN A 70 -9.88 0.86 -4.63
C ASN A 70 -10.97 0.22 -3.77
N SER A 71 -12.23 0.48 -4.15
CA SER A 71 -13.43 0.04 -3.43
C SER A 71 -13.69 0.73 -2.08
N ASP A 72 -12.92 1.77 -1.74
CA ASP A 72 -13.13 2.56 -0.54
C ASP A 72 -12.91 4.07 -0.76
N LYS A 73 -13.21 4.89 0.25
CA LYS A 73 -12.92 6.33 0.26
C LYS A 73 -11.60 6.68 0.95
N GLN A 74 -10.85 5.71 1.45
CA GLN A 74 -9.49 5.93 1.94
C GLN A 74 -8.60 6.48 0.84
N GLY A 75 -7.89 7.56 1.17
CA GLY A 75 -6.97 8.20 0.27
C GLY A 75 -6.18 9.29 0.99
N GLY A 76 -5.08 9.71 0.37
CA GLY A 76 -4.19 10.69 0.94
C GLY A 76 -3.26 11.28 -0.11
N LYS A 77 -2.28 12.04 0.38
CA LYS A 77 -1.19 12.58 -0.42
C LYS A 77 0.11 12.29 0.29
N ALA A 78 1.14 11.96 -0.48
CA ALA A 78 2.50 11.81 0.01
C ALA A 78 3.41 12.77 -0.76
N ASN A 79 4.37 13.37 -0.05
CA ASN A 79 5.45 14.10 -0.67
C ASN A 79 6.67 13.17 -0.63
N VAL A 80 7.23 12.84 -1.79
CA VAL A 80 8.35 11.90 -1.90
C VAL A 80 9.52 12.66 -2.49
N ASP A 81 10.59 12.79 -1.70
CA ASP A 81 11.79 13.52 -2.10
C ASP A 81 12.49 12.84 -3.30
N ALA A 82 13.32 13.60 -3.99
CA ALA A 82 14.09 13.11 -5.12
C ALA A 82 14.94 11.89 -4.76
N LYS A 83 14.80 10.79 -5.51
CA LYS A 83 15.52 9.51 -5.31
C LYS A 83 15.25 8.85 -3.96
N ASP A 84 14.14 9.18 -3.33
CA ASP A 84 13.74 8.64 -2.05
C ASP A 84 12.39 7.93 -2.14
N SER A 85 11.83 7.57 -1.00
CA SER A 85 10.59 6.83 -0.87
C SER A 85 9.86 7.23 0.40
N ASP A 86 8.53 7.13 0.39
CA ASP A 86 7.71 7.41 1.56
C ASP A 86 6.69 6.28 1.77
N SER A 87 6.39 5.97 3.03
CA SER A 87 5.54 4.84 3.40
C SER A 87 4.26 5.31 4.05
N PHE A 88 3.15 4.65 3.71
CA PHE A 88 1.84 4.91 4.30
C PHE A 88 1.11 3.61 4.54
N ARG A 89 0.12 3.65 5.43
CA ARG A 89 -0.68 2.49 5.81
C ARG A 89 -2.13 2.70 5.44
N VAL A 90 -2.76 1.61 5.00
CA VAL A 90 -4.19 1.58 4.65
C VAL A 90 -4.86 0.44 5.39
N THR A 91 -6.12 0.65 5.77
CA THR A 91 -6.94 -0.41 6.36
C THR A 91 -7.39 -1.37 5.27
N VAL A 92 -7.12 -2.66 5.47
CA VAL A 92 -7.58 -3.75 4.60
C VAL A 92 -9.03 -4.06 4.96
N LEU A 93 -9.93 -3.88 4.00
CA LEU A 93 -11.38 -4.05 4.22
C LEU A 93 -11.88 -5.47 3.92
N ASP A 94 -11.24 -6.14 2.96
CA ASP A 94 -11.49 -7.52 2.56
C ASP A 94 -10.11 -8.08 2.19
N ASP A 95 -9.74 -9.18 2.84
CA ASP A 95 -8.39 -9.73 2.94
C ASP A 95 -7.75 -10.13 1.59
N GLN A 96 -8.46 -9.98 0.46
CA GLN A 96 -7.96 -10.36 -0.88
C GLN A 96 -8.28 -9.36 -2.01
N LYS A 97 -8.84 -8.17 -1.74
CA LYS A 97 -9.24 -7.20 -2.80
C LYS A 97 -8.73 -5.78 -2.64
N THR A 98 -8.13 -5.45 -1.49
CA THR A 98 -7.61 -4.11 -1.25
C THR A 98 -6.46 -3.84 -2.23
N SER A 99 -6.62 -2.84 -3.09
CA SER A 99 -5.55 -2.36 -3.97
C SER A 99 -5.45 -0.85 -3.87
N VAL A 100 -4.24 -0.32 -3.93
CA VAL A 100 -3.97 1.10 -3.84
C VAL A 100 -3.50 1.60 -5.19
N THR A 101 -4.08 2.70 -5.65
CA THR A 101 -3.65 3.41 -6.86
C THR A 101 -2.90 4.67 -6.45
N VAL A 102 -1.68 4.86 -6.97
CA VAL A 102 -0.94 6.12 -6.87
C VAL A 102 -1.24 6.99 -8.07
N THR A 103 -1.47 8.28 -7.83
CA THR A 103 -1.77 9.29 -8.84
C THR A 103 -0.71 10.38 -8.78
N TYR A 104 -0.08 10.71 -9.91
CA TYR A 104 0.84 11.84 -10.06
C TYR A 104 0.28 12.80 -11.10
N GLU A 105 0.24 14.10 -10.79
CA GLU A 105 -0.34 15.14 -11.66
C GLU A 105 -1.77 14.87 -12.15
N GLY A 106 -2.53 14.03 -11.44
CA GLY A 106 -3.91 13.67 -11.77
C GLY A 106 -4.04 12.39 -12.61
N GLU A 107 -2.93 11.75 -13.00
CA GLU A 107 -2.92 10.49 -13.74
C GLU A 107 -2.49 9.32 -12.84
N ALA A 108 -3.16 8.18 -13.00
CA ALA A 108 -2.75 6.96 -12.31
C ALA A 108 -1.40 6.49 -12.87
N VAL A 109 -0.41 6.32 -11.99
CA VAL A 109 0.95 5.94 -12.38
C VAL A 109 1.31 4.53 -11.98
N ASP A 110 0.78 4.05 -10.86
CA ASP A 110 0.95 2.67 -10.45
C ASP A 110 -0.24 2.20 -9.60
N THR A 111 -0.46 0.89 -9.57
CA THR A 111 -1.49 0.27 -8.74
C THR A 111 -0.97 -1.03 -8.20
N GLU A 112 -1.03 -1.18 -6.87
CA GLU A 112 -0.50 -2.36 -6.19
C GLU A 112 -1.54 -2.97 -5.25
N LYS A 113 -1.55 -4.29 -5.14
CA LYS A 113 -2.42 -4.99 -4.20
C LYS A 113 -1.81 -4.97 -2.81
N ALA A 114 -2.64 -4.87 -1.79
CA ALA A 114 -2.17 -5.03 -0.41
C ALA A 114 -1.56 -6.42 -0.25
N ASP A 115 -0.33 -6.48 0.26
CA ASP A 115 0.24 -7.72 0.77
C ASP A 115 -0.45 -8.02 2.10
N THR A 116 -1.21 -9.12 2.14
CA THR A 116 -1.92 -9.62 3.32
C THR A 116 -1.40 -10.99 3.77
N ASP A 117 -0.31 -11.45 3.16
CA ASP A 117 0.34 -12.74 3.39
C ASP A 117 1.68 -12.58 4.14
N THR A 118 2.37 -11.45 3.95
CA THR A 118 3.63 -11.10 4.62
C THR A 118 3.37 -10.22 5.84
N GLU A 119 3.48 -10.78 7.04
CA GLU A 119 3.38 -9.98 8.27
C GLU A 119 4.62 -9.09 8.42
N CYS A 120 4.43 -7.84 8.85
CA CYS A 120 5.54 -6.93 9.10
C CYS A 120 6.41 -7.53 10.19
N THR A 121 7.69 -7.77 9.88
CA THR A 121 8.68 -8.06 10.90
C THR A 121 8.90 -6.76 11.65
N ASP A 122 8.17 -6.56 12.74
CA ASP A 122 8.58 -5.61 13.76
C ASP A 122 9.95 -6.11 14.26
N ASP A 123 11.05 -5.66 13.64
CA ASP A 123 12.40 -5.72 14.22
C ASP A 123 12.47 -4.77 15.42
N CYS A 124 11.56 -4.98 16.38
CA CYS A 124 11.68 -4.58 17.76
C CYS A 124 12.19 -5.79 18.56
N ASP A 125 13.21 -6.48 18.07
CA ASP A 125 14.08 -7.28 18.93
C ASP A 125 15.25 -6.36 19.34
N ASP A 126 14.94 -5.42 20.24
CA ASP A 126 15.97 -4.72 20.99
C ASP A 126 15.89 -5.19 22.45
N THR A 127 16.70 -6.24 22.69
CA THR A 127 17.41 -6.66 23.92
C THR A 127 16.73 -6.68 25.30
#